data_AF-A0A848M2G9-F1
#
_entry.id   AF-A0A848M2G9-F1
#
_cell.length_a   1.000
_cell.length_b   1.000
_cell.length_c   1.000
_cell.angle_alpha   90.00
_cell.angle_beta   90.00
_cell.angle_gamma   90.00
#
_symmetry.space_group_name_H-M   'P 1'
#
loop_
_entity.id
_entity.type
_entity.pdbx_description
1 polymer ?
#
loop_
_entity_poly.entity_id
_entity_poly.type
_entity_poly.pdbx_seq_one_letter_code
_entity_poly.pdbx_strand_id
1 'polypeptide(L)'
;MTKIKINPEQLDEAAARFLACSQSNLDMAVELKGIIDGMSGEWEGVTRERFYQSYTGSHEQLQSVSETLKTIGDELKAIADRFRSADESS
;
A
#
# COMPACT_ATOMS: atom_id res chain seq x y z
N MET A 1 -25.08 15.61 24.08
CA MET A 1 -24.62 15.66 22.68
C MET A 1 -23.36 14.83 22.59
N THR A 2 -23.41 13.73 21.84
CA THR A 2 -22.40 12.68 21.82
C THR A 2 -21.14 13.19 21.10
N LYS A 3 -20.12 13.61 21.86
CA LYS A 3 -18.80 13.94 21.31
C LYS A 3 -18.27 12.71 20.57
N ILE A 4 -18.08 12.84 19.27
CA ILE A 4 -17.30 11.87 18.50
C ILE A 4 -15.92 11.80 19.18
N LYS A 5 -15.59 10.60 19.68
CA LYS A 5 -14.50 10.34 20.63
C LYS A 5 -13.25 9.78 19.94
N ILE A 6 -13.11 10.01 18.64
CA ILE A 6 -11.97 9.52 17.87
C ILE A 6 -10.86 10.54 18.04
N ASN A 7 -9.77 10.12 18.69
CA ASN A 7 -8.59 10.95 18.90
C ASN A 7 -7.84 11.09 17.56
N PRO A 8 -7.51 12.31 17.09
CA PRO A 8 -6.68 12.52 15.90
C PRO A 8 -5.38 11.70 15.91
N GLU A 9 -4.77 11.50 17.07
CA GLU A 9 -3.55 10.68 17.21
C GLU A 9 -3.78 9.22 16.80
N GLN A 10 -4.95 8.65 17.09
CA GLN A 10 -5.28 7.28 16.67
C GLN A 10 -5.44 7.17 15.15
N LEU A 11 -5.92 8.24 14.51
CA LEU A 11 -6.02 8.32 13.06
C LEU A 11 -4.64 8.47 12.42
N ASP A 12 -3.74 9.26 13.03
CA ASP A 12 -2.35 9.40 12.58
C ASP A 12 -1.57 8.09 12.70
N GLU A 13 -1.74 7.34 13.81
CA GLU A 13 -1.14 6.02 13.98
C GLU A 13 -1.64 5.03 12.91
N ALA A 14 -2.95 5.02 12.66
CA ALA A 14 -3.53 4.19 11.61
C ALA A 14 -3.02 4.60 10.22
N ALA A 15 -3.00 5.90 9.91
CA ALA A 15 -2.46 6.42 8.67
C ALA A 15 -1.01 6.00 8.44
N ALA A 16 -0.16 6.17 9.45
CA ALA A 16 1.25 5.79 9.40
C ALA A 16 1.42 4.28 9.12
N ARG A 17 0.60 3.43 9.76
CA ARG A 17 0.62 1.98 9.52
C ARG A 17 0.24 1.63 8.08
N PHE A 18 -0.81 2.24 7.54
CA PHE A 18 -1.24 1.98 6.16
C PHE A 18 -0.21 2.46 5.13
N LEU A 19 0.38 3.64 5.35
CA LEU A 19 1.46 4.15 4.50
C LEU A 19 2.71 3.25 4.55
N ALA A 20 3.08 2.76 5.74
CA ALA A 20 4.18 1.82 5.88
C ALA A 20 3.89 0.48 5.18
N CYS A 21 2.68 -0.06 5.33
CA CYS A 21 2.25 -1.27 4.62
C CYS A 21 2.27 -1.07 3.10
N SER A 22 1.83 0.09 2.60
CA SER A 22 1.92 0.45 1.18
C SER A 22 3.38 0.35 0.72
N GLN A 23 4.29 1.06 1.39
CA GLN A 23 5.70 1.08 1.00
C GLN A 23 6.31 -0.33 1.02
N SER A 24 6.09 -1.08 2.10
CA SER A 24 6.62 -2.45 2.22
C SER A 24 6.10 -3.38 1.13
N ASN A 25 4.84 -3.25 0.73
CA ASN A 25 4.27 -4.04 -0.36
C ASN A 25 4.85 -3.64 -1.74
N LEU A 26 5.11 -2.35 -1.94
CA LEU A 26 5.78 -1.84 -3.14
C LEU A 26 7.21 -2.36 -3.25
N ASP A 27 7.97 -2.31 -2.15
CA ASP A 27 9.34 -2.82 -2.07
C ASP A 27 9.39 -4.32 -2.39
N MET A 28 8.46 -5.09 -1.82
CA MET A 28 8.32 -6.53 -2.08
C MET A 28 7.98 -6.82 -3.55
N ALA A 29 7.09 -6.03 -4.17
CA ALA A 29 6.74 -6.20 -5.58
C ALA A 29 7.96 -5.96 -6.49
N VAL A 30 8.76 -4.94 -6.19
CA VAL A 30 10.00 -4.63 -6.92
C VAL A 30 11.05 -5.73 -6.74
N GLU A 31 11.24 -6.21 -5.51
CA GLU A 31 12.15 -7.31 -5.22
C GLU A 31 11.78 -8.58 -5.99
N LEU A 32 10.49 -8.97 -5.93
CA LEU A 32 9.98 -10.15 -6.63
C LEU A 32 10.19 -10.05 -8.14
N LYS A 33 9.99 -8.85 -8.72
CA LYS A 33 10.27 -8.61 -10.13
C LYS A 33 11.75 -8.82 -10.46
N GLY A 34 12.64 -8.30 -9.64
CA GLY A 34 14.09 -8.47 -9.84
C GLY A 34 14.52 -9.93 -9.80
N ILE A 35 13.99 -10.71 -8.84
CA ILE A 35 14.26 -12.15 -8.73
C ILE A 35 13.80 -12.89 -10.00
N ILE A 36 12.58 -12.60 -10.47
CA ILE A 36 11.99 -13.29 -11.63
C ILE A 36 12.72 -12.91 -12.93
N ASP A 37 13.04 -11.63 -13.12
CA ASP A 37 13.82 -11.15 -14.25
C ASP A 37 15.22 -11.82 -14.26
N GLY A 38 15.84 -12.03 -13.09
CA GLY A 38 17.12 -12.72 -12.95
C GLY A 38 17.08 -14.20 -13.35
N MET A 39 15.97 -14.89 -13.08
CA MET A 39 15.78 -16.30 -13.46
C MET A 39 15.49 -16.49 -14.96
N SER A 40 15.16 -15.42 -15.69
CA SER A 40 14.73 -15.48 -17.10
C SER A 40 15.79 -15.98 -18.08
N GLY A 41 17.08 -15.85 -17.72
CA GLY A 41 18.21 -16.27 -18.56
C GLY A 41 18.52 -17.76 -18.50
N GLU A 42 18.13 -18.45 -17.42
CA GLU A 42 18.35 -19.90 -17.24
C GLU A 42 17.06 -20.72 -17.45
N TRP A 43 15.91 -20.04 -17.35
CA TRP A 43 14.60 -20.65 -17.51
C TRP A 43 14.07 -20.34 -18.92
N GLU A 44 13.91 -21.37 -19.75
CA GLU A 44 13.33 -21.28 -21.10
C GLU A 44 12.13 -22.23 -21.25
N GLY A 45 11.29 -21.98 -22.27
CA GLY A 45 10.19 -22.87 -22.68
C GLY A 45 8.79 -22.48 -22.15
N VAL A 46 7.81 -23.32 -22.49
CA VAL A 46 6.36 -23.05 -22.27
C VAL A 46 6.00 -22.86 -20.79
N THR A 47 6.73 -23.50 -19.87
CA THR A 47 6.50 -23.36 -18.42
C THR A 47 6.84 -21.96 -17.92
N ARG A 48 7.89 -21.35 -18.48
CA ARG A 48 8.25 -19.95 -18.21
C ARG A 48 7.16 -19.00 -18.69
N GLU A 49 6.72 -19.13 -19.95
CA GLU A 49 5.71 -18.24 -20.52
C GLU A 49 4.41 -18.25 -19.69
N ARG A 50 3.96 -19.43 -19.27
CA ARG A 50 2.79 -19.56 -18.40
C ARG A 50 3.00 -18.91 -17.04
N PHE A 51 4.18 -19.11 -16.42
CA PHE A 51 4.51 -18.46 -15.15
C PHE A 51 4.52 -16.94 -15.30
N TYR A 52 5.20 -16.40 -16.31
CA TYR A 52 5.27 -14.95 -16.58
C TYR A 52 3.89 -14.35 -16.81
N GLN A 53 3.02 -15.00 -17.58
CA GLN A 53 1.64 -14.53 -17.77
C GLN A 53 0.87 -14.45 -16.45
N SER A 54 0.99 -15.46 -15.59
CA SER A 54 0.38 -15.45 -14.26
C SER A 54 0.98 -14.39 -13.36
N TYR A 55 2.32 -14.26 -13.39
CA TYR A 55 3.08 -13.38 -12.53
C TYR A 55 2.78 -11.91 -12.82
N THR A 56 2.76 -11.50 -14.09
CA THR A 56 2.50 -10.10 -14.45
C THR A 56 1.17 -9.61 -13.88
N GLY A 57 0.11 -10.43 -13.97
CA GLY A 57 -1.18 -10.09 -13.37
C GLY A 57 -1.12 -10.00 -11.84
N SER A 58 -0.37 -10.89 -11.18
CA SER A 58 -0.16 -10.80 -9.73
C SER A 58 0.67 -9.58 -9.33
N HIS A 59 1.68 -9.19 -10.12
CA HIS A 59 2.51 -8.02 -9.86
C HIS A 59 1.69 -6.72 -9.98
N GLU A 60 0.85 -6.61 -11.01
CA GLU A 60 -0.11 -5.49 -11.14
C GLU A 60 -1.05 -5.41 -9.94
N GLN A 61 -1.55 -6.55 -9.44
CA GLN A 61 -2.38 -6.58 -8.24
C GLN A 61 -1.63 -6.10 -7.00
N LEU A 62 -0.36 -6.49 -6.82
CA LEU A 62 0.47 -5.98 -5.73
C LEU A 62 0.62 -4.46 -5.80
N GLN A 63 0.89 -3.91 -6.99
CA GLN A 63 0.97 -2.45 -7.16
C GLN A 63 -0.36 -1.77 -6.81
N SER A 64 -1.49 -2.30 -7.26
CA SER A 64 -2.82 -1.76 -6.94
C SER A 64 -3.15 -1.81 -5.44
N VAL A 65 -2.75 -2.88 -4.74
CA VAL A 65 -2.87 -2.97 -3.27
C VAL A 65 -2.07 -1.86 -2.60
N SER A 66 -0.86 -1.56 -3.09
CA SER A 66 -0.05 -0.46 -2.57
C SER A 66 -0.78 0.89 -2.72
N GLU A 67 -1.33 1.17 -3.90
CA GLU A 67 -2.06 2.41 -4.15
C GLU A 67 -3.29 2.55 -3.26
N THR A 68 -4.01 1.45 -3.03
CA THR A 68 -5.17 1.39 -2.14
C THR A 68 -4.77 1.70 -0.70
N LEU A 69 -3.71 1.05 -0.19
CA LEU A 69 -3.19 1.29 1.15
C LEU A 69 -2.73 2.74 1.33
N LYS A 70 -2.05 3.29 0.32
CA LYS A 70 -1.62 4.69 0.32
C LYS A 70 -2.80 5.65 0.40
N THR A 71 -3.82 5.43 -0.43
CA THR A 71 -5.02 6.27 -0.49
C THR A 71 -5.74 6.31 0.86
N ILE A 72 -5.94 5.13 1.47
CA ILE A 72 -6.55 5.03 2.81
C ILE A 72 -5.69 5.75 3.85
N GLY A 73 -4.37 5.57 3.81
CA GLY A 73 -3.45 6.25 4.74
C GLY A 73 -3.51 7.78 4.62
N ASP A 74 -3.52 8.30 3.39
CA ASP A 74 -3.62 9.74 3.11
C ASP A 74 -4.98 10.31 3.54
N GLU A 75 -6.08 9.57 3.34
CA GLU A 75 -7.42 9.95 3.81
C GLU A 75 -7.50 10.01 5.34
N LEU A 76 -6.96 9.01 6.05
CA LEU A 76 -6.95 8.99 7.51
C LEU A 76 -6.18 10.19 8.08
N LYS A 77 -5.04 10.52 7.47
CA LYS A 77 -4.25 11.69 7.84
C LYS A 77 -5.02 12.99 7.61
N ALA A 78 -5.68 13.12 6.46
CA ALA A 78 -6.50 14.29 6.17
C ALA A 78 -7.68 14.46 7.16
N ILE A 79 -8.26 13.36 7.65
CA ILE A 79 -9.29 13.40 8.69
C ILE A 79 -8.70 13.86 10.02
N ALA A 80 -7.52 13.34 10.42
CA ALA A 80 -6.83 13.77 11.64
C ALA A 80 -6.54 15.28 11.64
N ASP A 81 -6.04 15.81 10.51
CA ASP A 81 -5.75 17.23 10.33
C ASP A 81 -7.02 18.10 10.44
N ARG A 82 -8.15 17.65 9.88
CA ARG A 82 -9.44 18.33 10.00
C ARG A 82 -9.94 18.38 11.43
N PHE A 83 -9.76 17.30 12.20
CA PHE A 83 -10.19 17.26 13.60
C PHE A 83 -9.36 18.21 14.46
N ARG A 84 -8.03 18.23 14.30
CA ARG A 84 -7.15 19.19 15.01
C ARG A 84 -7.54 20.64 14.68
N SER A 85 -7.76 20.93 13.41
CA SER A 85 -8.18 22.29 12.97
C SER A 85 -9.53 22.71 13.56
N ALA A 86 -10.49 21.78 13.66
CA ALA A 86 -11.79 22.06 14.25
C ALA A 86 -11.69 22.33 15.75
N ASP A 87 -10.88 21.55 16.48
CA ASP A 87 -10.63 21.73 17.92
C ASP A 87 -9.89 23.05 18.22
N GLU A 88 -8.96 23.48 17.36
CA GLU A 88 -8.27 24.79 17.51
C GLU A 88 -9.18 25.99 17.27
N SER A 89 -10.30 25.79 16.56
CA SER A 89 -11.25 26.84 16.18
C SER A 89 -12.48 26.95 17.10
N SER A 90 -12.59 26.11 18.14
CA SER A 90 -13.68 26.10 19.14
C SER A 90 -13.21 26.56 20.53
#